data_AF-A0A5J5AEH4-F1
#
_entry.id   AF-A0A5J5AEH4-F1
#
_cell.length_a   1.000
_cell.length_b   1.000
_cell.length_c   1.000
_cell.angle_alpha   90.00
_cell.angle_beta   90.00
_cell.angle_gamma   90.00
#
_symmetry.space_group_name_H-M   'P 1'
#
loop_
_entity.id
_entity.type
_entity.pdbx_description
1 polymer ?
#
loop_
_entity_poly.entity_id
_entity_poly.type
_entity_poly.pdbx_seq_one_letter_code
_entity_poly.pdbx_strand_id
1 'polypeptide(L)'
;MLFGFQPFATKDSKIFKRLEELVVDRFVGDEGEKLLKYVLWLNGPETETPMVGNKQCEGKDLVVFASRLFVAELFLRYDSFETESGTSALGMLSFVFLGCYNVRPIGLFILRFFEEMLRRFIVIFGPKSSQA
;
A
#
# COMPACT_ATOMS: atom_id res chain seq x y z
N MET A 1 -13.56 12.88 -4.83
CA MET A 1 -12.14 13.11 -4.47
C MET A 1 -12.09 13.57 -3.02
N LEU A 2 -11.31 12.89 -2.16
CA LEU A 2 -11.33 13.07 -0.70
C LEU A 2 -10.19 13.98 -0.16
N PHE A 3 -9.34 14.53 -1.02
CA PHE A 3 -8.34 15.58 -0.73
C PHE A 3 -7.58 15.46 0.61
N GLY A 4 -7.15 14.25 0.99
CA GLY A 4 -6.39 14.01 2.23
C GLY A 4 -7.23 13.63 3.46
N PHE A 5 -8.56 13.74 3.39
CA PHE A 5 -9.49 13.23 4.43
C PHE A 5 -9.80 11.74 4.29
N GLN A 6 -9.08 11.05 3.40
CA GLN A 6 -9.25 9.62 3.15
C GLN A 6 -9.13 8.76 4.43
N PRO A 7 -8.24 9.04 5.40
CA PRO A 7 -8.19 8.26 6.64
C PRO A 7 -9.51 8.28 7.42
N PHE A 8 -10.24 9.39 7.44
CA PHE A 8 -11.55 9.48 8.11
C PHE A 8 -12.60 8.61 7.40
N ALA A 9 -12.61 8.63 6.06
CA ALA A 9 -13.57 7.83 5.28
C ALA A 9 -13.25 6.32 5.34
N THR A 10 -11.97 5.96 5.28
CA THR A 10 -11.52 4.55 5.29
C THR A 10 -11.45 3.95 6.70
N LYS A 11 -11.70 4.76 7.73
CA LYS A 11 -11.87 4.34 9.13
C LYS A 11 -13.26 4.74 9.69
N ASP A 12 -14.30 4.73 8.87
CA ASP A 12 -15.65 5.02 9.37
C ASP A 12 -16.19 3.85 10.22
N SER A 13 -16.62 4.13 11.46
CA SER A 13 -17.17 3.14 12.39
C SER A 13 -18.51 2.54 11.96
N LYS A 14 -19.23 3.24 11.07
CA LYS A 14 -20.47 2.75 10.47
C LYS A 14 -20.22 1.70 9.39
N ILE A 15 -19.02 1.65 8.84
CA ILE A 15 -18.62 0.74 7.76
C ILE A 15 -17.74 -0.38 8.31
N PHE A 16 -16.68 -0.02 9.04
CA PHE A 16 -15.68 -0.95 9.52
C PHE A 16 -15.80 -1.16 11.04
N LYS A 17 -16.05 -2.41 11.45
CA LYS A 17 -15.83 -2.83 12.85
C LYS A 17 -14.34 -2.80 13.16
N ARG A 18 -13.96 -2.40 14.38
CA ARG A 18 -12.55 -2.29 14.80
C ARG A 18 -11.72 -1.45 13.80
N LEU A 19 -12.21 -0.25 13.47
CA LEU A 19 -11.65 0.64 12.44
C LEU A 19 -10.21 1.13 12.71
N GLU A 20 -9.81 1.22 13.98
CA GLU A 20 -8.45 1.62 14.36
C GLU A 20 -7.47 0.46 14.43
N GLU A 21 -7.95 -0.78 14.27
CA GLU A 21 -7.13 -1.98 14.35
C GLU A 21 -6.75 -2.50 12.95
N LEU A 22 -5.50 -2.97 12.83
CA LEU A 22 -5.06 -3.77 11.70
C LEU A 22 -5.61 -5.19 11.84
N VAL A 23 -6.71 -5.48 11.13
CA VAL A 23 -7.33 -6.81 11.06
C VAL A 23 -6.87 -7.49 9.76
N VAL A 24 -5.95 -8.45 9.88
CA VAL A 24 -5.23 -9.06 8.75
C VAL A 24 -6.13 -9.80 7.75
N ASP A 25 -7.24 -10.34 8.22
CA ASP A 25 -8.20 -11.15 7.46
C ASP A 25 -9.49 -10.38 7.10
N ARG A 26 -9.50 -9.05 7.27
CA ARG A 26 -10.70 -8.19 7.11
C ARG A 26 -11.43 -8.38 5.77
N PHE A 27 -10.70 -8.66 4.70
CA PHE A 27 -11.21 -8.74 3.34
C PHE A 27 -11.28 -10.19 2.80
N VAL A 28 -11.14 -11.20 3.66
CA VAL A 28 -11.18 -12.61 3.25
C VAL A 28 -12.63 -13.11 3.18
N GLY A 29 -12.97 -13.82 2.09
CA GLY A 29 -14.29 -14.41 1.85
C GLY A 29 -15.34 -13.42 1.35
N ASP A 30 -16.49 -13.95 0.92
CA ASP A 30 -17.52 -13.18 0.19
C ASP A 30 -18.01 -11.92 0.92
N GLU A 31 -18.18 -11.98 2.24
CA GLU A 31 -18.59 -10.81 3.03
C GLU A 31 -17.47 -9.78 3.19
N GLY A 32 -16.21 -10.23 3.26
CA GLY A 32 -15.04 -9.36 3.31
C GLY A 32 -14.80 -8.65 1.99
N GLU A 33 -14.97 -9.35 0.87
CA GLU A 33 -14.81 -8.78 -0.48
C GLU A 33 -15.82 -7.65 -0.76
N LYS A 34 -17.04 -7.74 -0.23
CA LYS A 34 -18.05 -6.65 -0.34
C LYS A 34 -17.59 -5.34 0.29
N LEU A 35 -16.64 -5.37 1.23
CA LEU A 35 -16.09 -4.18 1.87
C LEU A 35 -15.09 -3.44 0.98
N LEU A 36 -14.56 -4.06 -0.09
CA LEU A 36 -13.59 -3.45 -0.98
C LEU A 36 -14.12 -2.17 -1.66
N LYS A 37 -15.44 -2.03 -1.84
CA LYS A 37 -16.05 -0.79 -2.34
C LYS A 37 -15.82 0.43 -1.45
N TYR A 38 -15.43 0.23 -0.18
CA TYR A 38 -15.11 1.29 0.78
C TYR A 38 -13.60 1.54 0.94
N VAL A 39 -12.77 0.85 0.16
CA VAL A 39 -11.32 1.04 0.09
C VAL A 39 -11.03 2.07 -1.01
N LEU A 40 -10.46 3.23 -0.63
CA LEU A 40 -10.49 4.46 -1.47
C LEU A 40 -9.12 5.05 -1.82
N TRP A 41 -8.04 4.27 -1.67
CA TRP A 41 -6.65 4.76 -1.79
C TRP A 41 -6.23 5.22 -3.19
N LEU A 42 -6.98 4.84 -4.22
CA LEU A 42 -6.75 5.21 -5.61
C LEU A 42 -7.63 6.37 -6.09
N ASN A 43 -8.20 7.15 -5.16
CA ASN A 43 -9.17 8.20 -5.46
C ASN A 43 -10.50 7.68 -6.05
N GLY A 44 -10.84 6.43 -5.77
CA GLY A 44 -12.09 5.76 -6.13
C GLY A 44 -12.21 4.41 -5.42
N PRO A 45 -13.40 3.78 -5.44
CA PRO A 45 -13.61 2.43 -4.90
C PRO A 45 -12.65 1.41 -5.54
N GLU A 46 -12.10 0.50 -4.74
CA GLU A 46 -11.23 -0.58 -5.22
C GLU A 46 -11.92 -1.46 -6.27
N THR A 47 -13.25 -1.58 -6.18
CA THR A 47 -14.08 -2.36 -7.11
C THR A 47 -14.30 -1.69 -8.47
N GLU A 48 -13.99 -0.40 -8.62
CA GLU A 48 -14.16 0.34 -9.88
C GLU A 48 -12.89 0.32 -10.74
N THR A 49 -13.07 0.47 -12.06
CA THR A 49 -11.95 0.48 -13.02
C THR A 49 -11.55 1.91 -13.39
N PRO A 50 -10.25 2.23 -13.45
CA PRO A 50 -9.79 3.52 -13.96
C PRO A 50 -10.25 3.73 -15.40
N MET A 51 -10.77 4.93 -15.71
CA MET A 51 -11.27 5.28 -17.03
C MET A 51 -10.86 6.70 -17.38
N VAL A 52 -10.78 7.02 -18.67
CA VAL A 52 -10.46 8.38 -19.17
C VAL A 52 -11.37 9.46 -18.57
N GLY A 53 -12.63 9.10 -18.25
CA GLY A 53 -13.63 10.00 -17.68
C GLY A 53 -13.61 10.13 -16.15
N ASN A 54 -12.78 9.37 -15.43
CA ASN A 54 -12.66 9.47 -13.98
C ASN A 54 -11.21 9.84 -13.57
N LYS A 55 -11.05 10.34 -12.34
CA LYS A 55 -9.74 10.70 -11.78
C LYS A 55 -9.18 9.59 -10.88
N GLN A 56 -9.57 8.34 -11.11
CA GLN A 56 -8.99 7.20 -10.41
C GLN A 56 -7.56 6.99 -10.93
N CYS A 57 -6.66 6.55 -10.05
CA CYS A 57 -5.29 6.29 -10.46
C CYS A 57 -5.23 5.13 -11.47
N GLU A 58 -4.66 5.41 -12.65
CA GLU A 58 -4.48 4.46 -13.75
C GLU A 58 -3.58 3.27 -13.36
N GLY A 59 -2.63 3.50 -12.43
CA GLY A 59 -1.74 2.47 -11.91
C GLY A 59 -2.36 1.56 -10.85
N LYS A 60 -3.69 1.54 -10.67
CA LYS A 60 -4.40 0.72 -9.67
C LYS A 60 -3.88 -0.71 -9.62
N ASP A 61 -4.06 -1.43 -10.72
CA ASP A 61 -3.83 -2.88 -10.73
C ASP A 61 -2.34 -3.20 -10.60
N LEU A 62 -1.48 -2.32 -11.13
CA LEU A 62 -0.03 -2.43 -11.00
C LEU A 62 0.41 -2.33 -9.54
N VAL A 63 -0.11 -1.35 -8.79
CA VAL A 63 0.28 -1.16 -7.40
C VAL A 63 -0.28 -2.28 -6.52
N VAL A 64 -1.53 -2.72 -6.71
CA VAL A 64 -2.07 -3.89 -6.00
C VAL A 64 -1.23 -5.14 -6.27
N PHE A 65 -0.86 -5.38 -7.52
CA PHE A 65 -0.02 -6.50 -7.93
C PHE A 65 1.36 -6.43 -7.27
N ALA A 66 2.04 -5.28 -7.35
CA ALA A 66 3.36 -5.07 -6.75
C ALA A 66 3.32 -5.25 -5.22
N SER A 67 2.29 -4.74 -4.53
CA SER A 67 2.13 -4.93 -3.08
C SER A 67 1.96 -6.40 -2.69
N ARG A 68 1.19 -7.18 -3.47
CA ARG A 68 1.05 -8.63 -3.23
C ARG A 68 2.37 -9.37 -3.43
N LEU A 69 3.09 -9.06 -4.50
CA LEU A 69 4.41 -9.64 -4.75
C LEU A 69 5.40 -9.28 -3.65
N PHE A 70 5.39 -8.04 -3.15
CA PHE A 70 6.26 -7.62 -2.06
C PHE A 70 6.07 -8.49 -0.82
N VAL A 71 4.83 -8.65 -0.36
CA VAL A 71 4.52 -9.44 0.84
C VAL A 71 4.84 -10.92 0.61
N ALA A 72 4.50 -11.47 -0.56
CA ALA A 72 4.82 -12.86 -0.89
C ALA A 72 6.34 -13.10 -0.90
N GLU A 73 7.11 -12.25 -1.56
CA GLU A 73 8.57 -12.33 -1.63
C GLU A 73 9.25 -12.11 -0.27
N LEU A 74 8.64 -11.33 0.62
CA LEU A 74 9.11 -11.15 1.98
C LEU A 74 9.00 -12.46 2.77
N PHE A 75 7.83 -13.11 2.75
CA PHE A 75 7.59 -14.36 3.48
C PHE A 75 8.12 -15.62 2.79
N LEU A 76 8.44 -15.57 1.50
CA LEU A 76 9.22 -16.62 0.83
C LEU A 76 10.69 -16.65 1.30
N ARG A 77 11.19 -15.52 1.82
CA ARG A 77 12.59 -15.38 2.26
C ARG A 77 12.77 -15.43 3.78
N TYR A 78 11.78 -14.95 4.52
CA TYR A 78 11.86 -14.81 5.97
C TYR A 78 10.61 -15.39 6.62
N ASP A 79 10.79 -16.23 7.65
CA ASP A 79 9.67 -16.74 8.44
C ASP A 79 9.07 -15.61 9.31
N SER A 80 9.94 -14.71 9.80
CA SER A 80 9.57 -13.53 10.57
C SER A 80 10.66 -12.46 10.51
N PHE A 81 10.31 -11.22 10.87
CA PHE A 81 11.23 -10.09 10.94
C PHE A 81 10.81 -9.11 12.04
N GLU A 82 11.78 -8.34 12.55
CA GLU A 82 11.55 -7.26 13.52
C GLU A 82 11.96 -5.92 12.92
N THR A 83 11.24 -4.86 13.30
CA THR A 83 11.47 -3.50 12.78
C THR A 83 11.46 -2.46 13.90
N GLU A 84 12.33 -1.47 13.80
CA GLU A 84 12.19 -0.21 14.54
C GLU A 84 11.44 0.83 13.71
N SER A 85 10.62 1.65 14.36
CA SER A 85 9.85 2.73 13.73
C SER A 85 10.45 4.10 14.07
N GLY A 86 10.80 4.88 13.05
CA GLY A 86 11.15 6.29 13.17
C GLY A 86 10.17 7.22 12.45
N THR A 87 10.17 8.50 12.82
CA THR A 87 9.41 9.55 12.11
C THR A 87 10.22 10.09 10.93
N SER A 88 9.57 10.27 9.77
CA SER A 88 10.16 10.95 8.62
C SER A 88 9.22 12.00 8.05
N ALA A 89 9.75 12.99 7.32
CA ALA A 89 8.98 14.08 6.75
C ALA A 89 7.93 13.64 5.71
N LEU A 90 8.09 12.43 5.13
CA LEU A 90 7.16 11.84 4.17
C LEU A 90 6.29 10.72 4.78
N GLY A 91 6.29 10.58 6.12
CA GLY A 91 5.55 9.55 6.87
C GLY A 91 6.44 8.60 7.66
N MET A 92 5.89 7.46 8.11
CA MET A 92 6.66 6.41 8.79
C MET A 92 7.42 5.59 7.73
N LEU A 93 8.65 6.01 7.40
CA LEU A 93 9.47 5.36 6.36
C LEU A 93 10.93 5.18 6.78
N SER A 94 11.21 5.14 8.08
CA SER A 94 12.46 4.56 8.56
C SER A 94 12.13 3.23 9.23
N PHE A 95 12.04 2.17 8.43
CA PHE A 95 12.08 0.80 8.92
C PHE A 95 13.53 0.36 8.91
N VAL A 96 14.15 0.28 10.08
CA VAL A 96 15.42 -0.44 10.23
C VAL A 96 15.07 -1.87 10.56
N PHE A 97 15.41 -2.80 9.68
CA PHE A 97 15.29 -4.24 9.96
C PHE A 97 16.43 -4.61 10.91
N LEU A 98 16.11 -4.91 12.19
CA LEU A 98 17.14 -5.25 13.18
C LEU A 98 17.59 -6.72 13.11
N GLY A 99 16.82 -7.58 12.47
CA GLY A 99 17.18 -8.99 12.32
C GLY A 99 16.25 -9.71 11.38
N CYS A 100 16.84 -10.51 10.48
CA CYS A 100 16.14 -11.50 9.67
C CYS A 100 16.55 -12.87 10.21
N TYR A 101 15.60 -13.65 10.72
CA TYR A 101 15.88 -15.04 11.10
C TYR A 101 15.83 -15.91 9.84
N ASN A 102 16.87 -16.72 9.63
CA ASN A 102 17.00 -17.72 8.56
C ASN A 102 17.10 -17.16 7.11
N VAL A 103 18.18 -16.45 6.80
CA VAL A 103 18.44 -15.90 5.46
C VAL A 103 18.85 -16.99 4.46
N ARG A 104 18.04 -17.26 3.44
CA ARG A 104 18.51 -17.93 2.21
C ARG A 104 19.26 -16.91 1.33
N PRO A 105 20.44 -17.24 0.77
CA PRO A 105 21.47 -16.26 0.35
C PRO A 105 21.18 -15.43 -0.93
N ILE A 106 19.92 -15.27 -1.37
CA ILE A 106 19.57 -14.61 -2.65
C ILE A 106 18.84 -13.25 -2.44
N GLY A 107 18.61 -12.82 -1.20
CA GLY A 107 17.61 -11.79 -0.86
C GLY A 107 17.93 -10.30 -1.05
N LEU A 108 19.12 -9.89 -1.51
CA LEU A 108 19.49 -8.46 -1.52
C LEU A 108 18.92 -7.65 -2.70
N PHE A 109 18.35 -8.31 -3.73
CA PHE A 109 17.99 -7.66 -4.99
C PHE A 109 16.61 -6.97 -4.96
N ILE A 110 15.63 -7.53 -4.24
CA ILE A 110 14.25 -7.02 -4.26
C ILE A 110 14.04 -5.83 -3.31
N LEU A 111 14.76 -5.75 -2.19
CA LEU A 111 14.72 -4.59 -1.31
C LEU A 111 15.26 -3.34 -2.02
N ARG A 112 16.37 -3.47 -2.77
CA ARG A 112 16.85 -2.39 -3.65
C ARG A 112 15.89 -2.09 -4.79
N PHE A 113 15.23 -3.09 -5.37
CA PHE A 113 14.21 -2.88 -6.41
C PHE A 113 13.01 -2.09 -5.88
N PHE A 114 12.52 -2.36 -4.67
CA PHE A 114 11.42 -1.60 -4.05
C PHE A 114 11.85 -0.21 -3.58
N GLU A 115 13.06 -0.05 -3.05
CA GLU A 115 13.60 1.27 -2.70
C GLU A 115 13.78 2.14 -3.96
N GLU A 116 14.31 1.58 -5.06
CA GLU A 116 14.37 2.23 -6.37
C GLU A 116 12.99 2.46 -6.99
N MET A 117 12.07 1.49 -6.86
CA MET A 117 10.70 1.61 -7.37
C MET A 117 9.98 2.75 -6.66
N LEU A 118 10.04 2.83 -5.33
CA LEU A 118 9.44 3.92 -4.55
C LEU A 118 10.11 5.27 -4.85
N ARG A 119 11.45 5.33 -4.95
CA ARG A 119 12.17 6.54 -5.39
C ARG A 119 11.73 7.00 -6.78
N ARG A 120 11.51 6.08 -7.72
CA ARG A 120 11.09 6.40 -9.09
C ARG A 120 9.58 6.64 -9.23
N PHE A 121 8.73 5.98 -8.42
CA PHE A 121 7.28 6.22 -8.40
C PHE A 121 6.96 7.62 -7.88
N ILE A 122 7.71 8.11 -6.87
CA ILE A 122 7.62 9.50 -6.39
C ILE A 122 7.98 10.49 -7.52
N VAL A 123 8.91 10.12 -8.42
CA VAL A 123 9.29 10.97 -9.57
C VAL A 123 8.25 10.91 -10.71
N ILE A 124 7.58 9.77 -10.93
CA ILE A 124 6.57 9.62 -11.99
C ILE A 124 5.26 10.33 -11.65
N PHE A 125 4.89 10.42 -10.36
CA PHE A 125 3.67 11.08 -9.88
C PHE A 125 3.91 12.42 -9.17
N GLY A 126 5.09 13.02 -9.34
CA GLY A 126 5.32 14.42 -8.97
C GLY A 126 4.30 15.33 -9.69
N PRO A 127 3.90 16.46 -9.10
CA PRO A 127 2.92 17.35 -9.72
C PRO A 127 3.41 17.72 -11.10
N LYS A 128 2.64 17.39 -12.16
CA LYS A 128 2.79 18.07 -13.44
C LYS A 128 2.70 19.55 -13.13
N SER A 129 3.79 20.26 -13.30
CA SER A 129 3.79 21.72 -13.34
C SER A 129 2.65 22.13 -14.27
N SER A 130 1.76 22.97 -13.74
CA SER A 130 0.80 23.71 -14.54
C SER A 130 1.59 24.47 -15.60
N GLN A 131 1.57 23.99 -16.83
CA GLN A 131 1.68 24.87 -17.99
C GLN A 131 0.26 25.16 -18.45
N ALA A 132 -0.28 26.20 -17.83
CA ALA A 132 -1.31 27.10 -18.32
C ALA A 132 -1.19 28.39 -17.49
#